data_AF-A0AAV0IYC9-F1
#
_entry.id   AF-A0AAV0IYC9-F1
#
_cell.length_a   1.000
_cell.length_b   1.000
_cell.length_c   1.000
_cell.angle_alpha   90.00
_cell.angle_beta   90.00
_cell.angle_gamma   90.00
#
_symmetry.space_group_name_H-M   'P 1'
#
loop_
_entity.id
_entity.type
_entity.pdbx_description
1 polymer ?
#
loop_
_entity_poly.entity_id
_entity_poly.type
_entity_poly.pdbx_seq_one_letter_code
_entity_poly.pdbx_strand_id
1 'polypeptide(L)' 'MDQHDYFVAALKLDSIVEAIKERTGFTPGIECNVDSSRNSQLYQVFMCVDTSGSDFIECPILPKGRCASSIQFPKF' A
#
# COMPACT_ATOMS: atom_id res chain seq x y z
N MET A 1 18.64 -5.84 18.51
CA MET A 1 17.69 -6.50 17.59
C MET A 1 16.66 -7.14 18.49
N ASP A 2 15.61 -6.39 18.81
CA ASP A 2 14.65 -6.77 19.84
C ASP A 2 13.51 -7.59 19.24
N GLN A 3 12.98 -8.53 20.02
CA GLN A 3 11.92 -9.48 19.64
C GLN A 3 10.65 -8.82 19.06
N HIS A 4 10.47 -7.51 19.22
CA HIS A 4 9.37 -6.73 18.67
C HIS A 4 9.46 -6.56 17.14
N ASP A 5 10.68 -6.45 16.57
CA ASP A 5 10.90 -6.32 15.12
C ASP A 5 10.60 -7.62 14.35
N TYR A 6 10.39 -8.73 15.05
CA TYR A 6 10.02 -10.01 14.43
C TYR A 6 8.56 -10.05 13.95
N PHE A 7 7.71 -9.11 14.40
CA PHE A 7 6.25 -9.19 14.21
C PHE A 7 5.66 -8.15 13.25
N VAL A 8 6.45 -7.21 12.73
CA VAL A 8 6.00 -6.21 11.76
C VAL A 8 6.94 -6.22 10.55
N ALA A 9 6.42 -6.62 9.39
CA ALA A 9 7.21 -6.66 8.18
C ALA A 9 7.40 -5.24 7.63
N ALA A 10 8.65 -4.77 7.56
CA ALA A 10 8.99 -3.58 6.80
C ALA A 10 9.14 -3.94 5.32
N LEU A 11 8.37 -3.29 4.45
CA LEU A 11 8.31 -3.54 3.02
C LEU A 11 8.65 -2.26 2.26
N LYS A 12 9.39 -2.40 1.15
CA LYS A 12 9.57 -1.29 0.22
C LYS A 12 8.24 -0.97 -0.45
N LEU A 13 7.87 0.31 -0.50
CA LEU A 13 6.62 0.78 -1.11
C LEU A 13 6.48 0.27 -2.55
N ASP A 14 7.55 0.41 -3.35
CA ASP A 14 7.57 -0.05 -4.75
C ASP A 14 7.33 -1.55 -4.87
N SER A 15 7.83 -2.37 -3.94
CA SER A 15 7.59 -3.82 -3.96
C SER A 15 6.12 -4.17 -3.71
N ILE A 16 5.40 -3.37 -2.90
CA ILE A 16 3.96 -3.55 -2.70
C ILE A 16 3.20 -3.15 -3.97
N VAL A 17 3.55 -2.00 -4.55
CA VAL A 17 2.94 -1.49 -5.80
C VAL A 17 3.11 -2.49 -6.93
N GLU A 18 4.34 -2.98 -7.16
CA GLU A 18 4.63 -3.95 -8.21
C GLU A 18 3.94 -5.30 -7.98
N ALA A 19 3.92 -5.81 -6.74
CA ALA A 19 3.24 -7.09 -6.45
C ALA A 19 1.73 -7.03 -6.75
N ILE A 20 1.06 -5.93 -6.41
CA ILE A 20 -0.36 -5.75 -6.72
C ILE A 20 -0.56 -5.58 -8.23
N LYS A 21 0.30 -4.79 -8.88
CA LYS A 21 0.23 -4.58 -10.34
C LYS A 21 0.45 -5.85 -11.13
N GLU A 22 1.43 -6.67 -10.76
CA GLU A 22 1.69 -7.97 -11.40
C GLU A 22 0.46 -8.89 -11.31
N ARG A 23 -0.27 -8.86 -10.19
CA ARG A 23 -1.43 -9.72 -9.96
C ARG A 23 -2.73 -9.21 -10.55
N THR A 24 -2.90 -7.90 -10.65
CA THR A 24 -4.14 -7.27 -11.12
C THR A 24 -4.07 -6.73 -12.54
N GLY A 25 -2.87 -6.42 -13.03
CA GLY A 25 -2.64 -5.71 -14.29
C GLY A 25 -2.72 -4.18 -14.19
N PHE A 26 -3.05 -3.63 -13.01
CA PHE A 26 -3.32 -2.19 -12.84
C PHE A 26 -2.49 -1.59 -11.70
N THR A 27 -2.07 -0.34 -11.87
CA THR A 27 -1.25 0.35 -10.87
C THR A 27 -2.11 0.80 -9.68
N PRO A 28 -1.87 0.31 -8.44
CA PRO A 28 -2.64 0.72 -7.27
C PRO A 28 -2.25 2.11 -6.77
N GLY A 29 -3.18 2.77 -6.09
CA GLY A 29 -2.88 3.89 -5.19
C GLY A 29 -2.62 3.37 -3.79
N ILE A 30 -1.55 3.84 -3.14
CA ILE A 30 -1.22 3.44 -1.76
C ILE A 30 -1.34 4.65 -0.85
N GLU A 31 -2.08 4.51 0.23
CA GLU A 31 -2.12 5.48 1.32
C GLU A 31 -1.54 4.88 2.59
N CYS A 32 -0.73 5.69 3.28
CA CYS A 32 -0.11 5.35 4.54
C CYS A 32 -0.56 6.32 5.62
N ASN A 33 -0.73 5.81 6.83
CA ASN A 33 -0.86 6.62 8.03
C ASN A 33 0.35 6.37 8.94
N VAL A 34 0.30 6.94 10.16
CA VAL A 34 1.38 6.86 11.13
C VAL A 34 0.85 6.20 12.41
N ASP A 35 1.57 5.19 12.91
CA ASP A 35 1.21 4.46 14.14
C ASP A 35 1.55 5.27 15.41
N SER A 36 1.23 4.73 16.59
CA SER A 36 1.56 5.35 17.88
C SER A 36 3.08 5.46 18.15
N SER A 37 3.87 4.64 17.47
CA SER A 37 5.34 4.62 17.52
C SER A 37 5.98 5.50 16.44
N ARG A 38 5.17 6.26 15.69
CA ARG A 38 5.56 7.14 14.59
C ARG A 38 6.12 6.44 13.35
N ASN A 39 5.80 5.18 13.13
CA ASN A 39 6.15 4.47 11.91
C ASN A 39 5.12 4.76 10.82
N SER A 40 5.59 4.96 9.58
CA SER A 40 4.72 4.93 8.40
C SER A 40 4.26 3.50 8.17
N GLN A 41 2.95 3.27 8.10
CA GLN A 41 2.37 1.95 7.90
C GLN A 41 1.38 1.95 6.74
N LEU A 42 1.21 0.81 6.08
CA LEU A 42 0.17 0.61 5.07
C LEU A 42 -1.21 0.81 5.71
N TYR A 43 -2.03 1.68 5.13
CA TYR A 43 -3.36 1.99 5.64
C TYR A 43 -4.46 1.62 4.65
N GLN A 44 -4.37 2.12 3.41
CA GLN A 44 -5.38 1.86 2.37
C GLN A 44 -4.71 1.56 1.03
N VAL A 45 -5.37 0.72 0.25
CA VAL A 45 -5.04 0.41 -1.14
C VAL A 45 -6.24 0.79 -1.99
N PHE A 46 -5.99 1.59 -3.02
CA PHE A 46 -7.00 2.09 -3.95
C PHE A 46 -6.79 1.45 -5.31
N MET A 47 -7.88 0.93 -5.88
CA MET A 47 -7.96 0.45 -7.26
C MET A 47 -9.10 1.18 -7.96
N CYS A 48 -8.96 1.48 -9.24
CA CYS A 48 -10.03 2.09 -10.02
C CYS A 48 -10.80 1.04 -10.78
N VAL A 49 -12.12 1.23 -10.81
CA VAL A 49 -13.05 0.44 -11.61
C VAL A 49 -13.71 1.34 -12.64
N ASP A 50 -14.17 0.76 -13.74
CA ASP A 50 -14.98 1.48 -14.70
C ASP A 50 -16.31 1.96 -14.07
N THR A 51 -17.05 2.81 -14.77
CA THR A 51 -18.31 3.36 -14.23
C THR A 51 -19.42 2.31 -14.12
N SER A 52 -19.28 1.15 -14.78
CA SER A 52 -20.18 0.02 -14.58
C SER A 52 -19.88 -0.74 -13.28
N GLY A 53 -18.67 -0.59 -12.74
CA GLY A 53 -18.18 -1.29 -11.55
C GLY A 53 -17.80 -2.75 -11.83
N SER A 54 -17.61 -3.13 -13.10
CA SER A 54 -17.41 -4.52 -13.50
C SER A 54 -15.95 -4.89 -13.66
N ASP A 55 -15.14 -3.96 -14.16
CA ASP A 55 -13.75 -4.21 -14.53
C ASP A 55 -12.82 -3.19 -13.87
N PHE A 56 -11.62 -3.66 -13.51
CA PHE A 56 -10.53 -2.77 -13.14
C PHE A 56 -10.05 -1.98 -14.36
N ILE A 57 -9.64 -0.74 -14.12
CA ILE A 57 -9.04 0.15 -15.10
C ILE A 57 -7.83 0.86 -14.50
N GLU A 58 -6.95 1.39 -15.35
CA GLU A 58 -5.91 2.30 -14.88
C GLU A 58 -6.54 3.56 -14.28
N CYS A 59 -6.08 3.94 -13.09
CA CYS A 59 -6.62 5.11 -12.41
C CYS A 59 -6.26 6.40 -13.16
N PRO A 60 -7.24 7.22 -13.57
CA PRO A 60 -6.96 8.52 -14.19
C PRO A 60 -6.19 9.45 -13.25
N ILE A 61 -6.43 9.32 -11.95
CA ILE A 61 -5.79 10.07 -10.88
C ILE A 61 -5.61 9.14 -9.68
N LEU A 62 -4.38 9.02 -9.19
CA LEU A 62 -4.07 8.30 -7.96
C LEU A 62 -4.07 9.25 -6.75
N PRO A 63 -4.44 8.77 -5.55
CA PRO A 63 -4.31 9.55 -4.32
C PRO A 63 -2.85 9.92 -4.06
N LYS A 64 -2.63 11.12 -3.51
CA LYS A 64 -1.30 11.54 -3.03
C LYS A 64 -1.03 10.96 -1.64
N GLY A 65 -0.78 9.66 -1.58
CA GLY A 65 -0.44 8.96 -0.34
C GLY A 65 0.85 9.49 0.28
N ARG A 66 0.83 9.78 1.58
CA ARG A 66 2.01 10.20 2.34
C ARG A 66 2.77 8.97 2.85
N CYS A 67 3.34 8.21 1.94
CA CYS A 67 4.10 7.01 2.26
C CYS A 67 5.61 7.28 2.27
N ALA A 68 6.33 6.67 3.21
CA ALA A 68 7.78 6.53 3.13
C ALA A 68 8.18 5.47 2.08
N SER A 69 9.45 5.44 1.68
CA SER A 69 9.96 4.42 0.74
C SER A 69 9.96 3.00 1.32
N SER A 70 9.99 2.89 2.65
CA SER A 70 9.79 1.66 3.40
C SER A 70 8.68 1.88 4.43
N ILE A 71 7.68 1.01 4.42
CA ILE A 71 6.51 1.11 5.29
C ILE A 71 6.26 -0.21 6.01
N GLN A 72 5.61 -0.14 7.16
CA GLN A 72 5.21 -1.32 7.91
C GLN A 72 3.94 -1.93 7.32
N PHE A 73 3.89 -3.26 7.22
CA PHE A 73 2.65 -4.01 7.10
C PHE A 73 2.26 -4.53 8.49
N PRO A 74 1.34 -3.85 9.19
CA PRO A 74 0.99 -4.19 10.57
C PRO A 74 0.27 -5.54 10.64
N LYS A 75 0.54 -6.30 11.71
CA LYS A 75 -0.31 -7.43 12.09
C LYS A 75 -1.60 -6.93 12.74
N PHE A 76 -2.66 -7.72 12.62
CA PHE A 76 -3.94 -7.49 13.29
C PHE A 76 -3.98 -8.17 14.67
#